data_AF-A0A7J5EXA2-F1
#
_entry.id   AF-A0A7J5EXA2-F1
#
_cell.length_a   1.000
_cell.length_b   1.000
_cell.length_c   1.000
_cell.angle_alpha   90.00
_cell.angle_beta   90.00
_cell.angle_gamma   90.00
#
_symmetry.space_group_name_H-M   'P 1'
#
loop_
_entity.id
_entity.type
_entity.pdbx_description
1 polymer ?
#
loop_
_entity_poly.entity_id
_entity_poly.type
_entity_poly.pdbx_seq_one_letter_code
_entity_poly.pdbx_strand_id
1 'polypeptide(L)'
;MVAHRTGAVLAWRFPVEARRTWYAAYARDQSRALRAYALVERDDEGVAHLKDLFGHKLDMIGLLDLLPALVYRTGATSLSMRYLGAGWLKDALVERGFSERESTRMIAVGVAEGAGADDLVRKAVLEPERWHLTDFDEDV
;
A
#
# COMPACT_ATOMS: atom_id res chain seq x y z
N MET A 1 -10.17 -7.42 12.74
CA MET A 1 -10.45 -8.08 11.45
C MET A 1 -9.74 -7.27 10.39
N VAL A 2 -8.64 -7.77 9.82
CA VAL A 2 -7.90 -7.10 8.75
C VAL A 2 -8.86 -6.96 7.56
N ALA A 3 -9.05 -5.75 7.05
CA ALA A 3 -10.07 -5.42 6.06
C ALA A 3 -10.03 -6.39 4.86
N HIS A 4 -11.16 -7.07 4.58
CA HIS A 4 -11.28 -7.99 3.44
C HIS A 4 -11.08 -7.23 2.11
N ARG A 5 -9.99 -7.51 1.40
CA ARG A 5 -9.71 -6.94 0.08
C ARG A 5 -10.27 -7.86 -1.01
N THR A 6 -11.58 -7.77 -1.24
CA THR A 6 -12.24 -8.48 -2.35
C THR A 6 -12.11 -7.67 -3.64
N GLY A 7 -12.24 -8.32 -4.80
CA GLY A 7 -12.26 -7.62 -6.09
C GLY A 7 -13.35 -6.55 -6.17
N ALA A 8 -14.50 -6.76 -5.53
CA ALA A 8 -15.58 -5.77 -5.45
C ALA A 8 -15.17 -4.53 -4.65
N VAL A 9 -14.52 -4.71 -3.50
CA VAL A 9 -14.01 -3.60 -2.68
C VAL A 9 -12.94 -2.82 -3.45
N LEU A 10 -12.03 -3.52 -4.12
CA LEU A 10 -10.97 -2.88 -4.90
C LEU A 10 -11.52 -2.14 -6.13
N ALA A 11 -12.52 -2.70 -6.82
CA ALA A 11 -13.14 -2.04 -7.97
C ALA A 11 -13.96 -0.81 -7.59
N TRP A 12 -14.64 -0.85 -6.43
CA TRP A 12 -15.33 0.32 -5.87
C TRP A 12 -14.33 1.41 -5.47
N ARG A 13 -13.24 1.04 -4.79
CA ARG A 13 -12.24 1.99 -4.29
C ARG A 13 -11.34 2.56 -5.38
N PHE A 14 -10.99 1.73 -6.35
CA PHE A 14 -10.11 2.10 -7.45
C PHE A 14 -10.84 1.80 -8.77
N PRO A 15 -11.77 2.69 -9.18
CA PRO A 15 -12.41 2.59 -10.46
C PRO A 15 -11.39 2.43 -11.59
N VAL A 16 -11.77 1.70 -12.64
CA VAL A 16 -10.90 1.49 -13.78
C VAL A 16 -10.66 2.84 -14.47
N GLU A 17 -9.41 3.29 -14.45
CA GLU A 17 -8.95 4.53 -15.06
C GLU A 17 -7.71 4.23 -15.90
N ALA A 18 -7.58 4.91 -17.06
CA ALA A 18 -6.47 4.67 -17.99
C ALA A 18 -5.07 4.90 -17.39
N ARG A 19 -4.99 5.68 -16.30
CA ARG A 19 -3.74 6.02 -15.61
C ARG A 19 -3.34 4.99 -14.54
N ARG A 20 -4.19 3.99 -14.26
CA ARG A 20 -3.96 2.98 -13.23
C ARG A 20 -3.50 1.66 -13.83
N THR A 21 -2.50 1.07 -13.21
CA THR A 21 -1.93 -0.22 -13.60
C THR A 21 -1.82 -1.12 -12.38
N TRP A 22 -2.32 -2.34 -12.52
CA TRP A 22 -2.18 -3.40 -11.52
C TRP A 22 -0.95 -4.26 -11.82
N TYR A 23 -0.10 -4.45 -10.83
CA TYR A 23 1.00 -5.41 -10.86
C TYR A 23 0.71 -6.51 -9.84
N ALA A 24 0.88 -7.76 -10.24
CA ALA A 24 0.48 -8.90 -9.42
C ALA A 24 1.55 -9.98 -9.43
N ALA A 25 1.84 -10.52 -8.24
CA ALA A 25 2.61 -11.73 -8.04
C ALA A 25 1.65 -12.90 -7.84
N TYR A 26 1.84 -13.96 -8.61
CA TYR A 26 1.02 -15.17 -8.58
C TYR A 26 1.85 -16.37 -8.14
N ALA A 27 1.19 -17.34 -7.50
CA ALA A 27 1.78 -18.64 -7.23
C ALA A 27 2.23 -19.32 -8.53
N ARG A 28 3.31 -20.09 -8.46
CA ARG A 28 3.88 -20.81 -9.62
C ARG A 28 3.18 -22.15 -9.91
N ASP A 29 2.34 -22.61 -9.00
CA ASP A 29 1.55 -23.82 -9.18
C ASP A 29 0.38 -23.61 -10.17
N GLN A 30 -0.37 -24.68 -10.41
CA GLN A 30 -1.53 -24.64 -11.31
C GLN A 30 -2.66 -23.73 -10.82
N SER A 31 -2.73 -23.43 -9.52
CA SER A 31 -3.77 -22.56 -8.97
C SER A 31 -3.61 -21.12 -9.43
N ARG A 32 -2.36 -20.70 -9.69
CA ARG A 32 -2.02 -19.31 -10.02
C ARG A 32 -2.64 -18.33 -9.01
N ALA A 33 -2.75 -18.72 -7.75
CA ALA A 33 -3.35 -17.90 -6.71
C ALA A 33 -2.61 -16.56 -6.59
N LEU A 34 -3.34 -15.46 -6.39
CA LEU A 34 -2.76 -14.16 -6.14
C LEU A 34 -2.03 -14.15 -4.78
N ARG A 35 -0.76 -13.73 -4.78
CA ARG A 35 0.12 -13.76 -3.59
C ARG A 35 0.44 -12.36 -3.07
N ALA A 36 0.60 -11.43 -4.00
CA ALA A 36 0.76 -10.01 -3.73
C ALA A 36 0.27 -9.19 -4.92
N TYR A 37 -0.10 -7.94 -4.70
CA TYR A 37 -0.38 -6.98 -5.75
C TYR A 37 0.06 -5.58 -5.35
N ALA A 38 0.31 -4.74 -6.35
CA ALA A 38 0.48 -3.31 -6.25
C ALA A 38 -0.43 -2.61 -7.26
N LEU A 39 -1.15 -1.59 -6.82
CA LEU A 39 -1.85 -0.65 -7.68
C LEU A 39 -1.00 0.61 -7.82
N VAL A 40 -0.67 0.95 -9.06
CA VAL A 40 0.11 2.14 -9.38
C VAL A 40 -0.72 3.06 -10.25
N GLU A 41 -0.77 4.34 -9.90
CA GLU A 41 -1.35 5.39 -10.71
C GLU A 41 -0.24 6.32 -11.18
N ARG A 42 -0.29 6.74 -12.45
CA ARG A 42 0.67 7.71 -12.99
C ARG A 42 0.00 9.05 -13.23
N ASP A 43 0.64 10.12 -12.79
CA ASP A 43 0.18 11.48 -13.04
C ASP A 43 0.62 12.01 -14.43
N ASP A 44 0.28 13.26 -14.71
CA ASP A 44 0.63 13.94 -15.97
C ASP A 44 2.11 14.31 -16.08
N GLU A 45 2.83 14.36 -14.95
CA GLU A 45 4.28 14.64 -14.88
C GLU A 45 5.12 13.36 -15.03
N GLY A 46 4.47 12.20 -15.13
CA GLY A 46 5.11 10.90 -15.25
C GLY A 46 5.56 10.32 -13.92
N VAL A 47 5.11 10.86 -12.79
CA VAL A 47 5.36 10.27 -11.47
C VAL A 47 4.40 9.11 -11.25
N ALA A 48 4.94 7.96 -10.86
CA ALA A 48 4.16 6.82 -10.44
C ALA A 48 3.92 6.86 -8.92
N HIS A 49 2.67 6.73 -8.53
CA HIS A 49 2.22 6.64 -7.15
C HIS A 49 1.69 5.25 -6.89
N LEU A 50 2.32 4.52 -5.99
CA LEU A 50 1.74 3.30 -5.44
C LEU A 50 0.57 3.72 -4.54
N LYS A 51 -0.65 3.42 -4.99
CA LYS A 51 -1.91 3.72 -4.29
C LYS A 51 -2.31 2.61 -3.34
N ASP A 52 -1.91 1.38 -3.66
CA ASP A 52 -2.19 0.24 -2.81
C ASP A 52 -1.17 -0.87 -2.98
N LEU A 53 -0.89 -1.59 -1.90
CA LEU A 53 0.02 -2.74 -1.86
C LEU A 53 -0.51 -3.74 -0.83
N PHE A 54 -0.58 -5.00 -1.22
CA PHE A 54 -1.02 -6.07 -0.33
C PHE A 54 -0.37 -7.39 -0.72
N GLY A 55 -0.10 -8.24 0.26
CA GLY A 55 0.38 -9.59 0.03
C GLY A 55 1.12 -10.17 1.22
N HIS A 56 1.63 -11.38 1.05
CA HIS A 56 2.54 -11.98 2.02
C HIS A 56 3.92 -11.33 1.95
N LYS A 57 4.61 -11.22 3.10
CA LYS A 57 5.90 -10.51 3.24
C LYS A 57 6.91 -10.82 2.14
N LEU A 58 7.19 -12.10 1.90
CA LEU A 58 8.20 -12.51 0.89
C LEU A 58 7.76 -12.22 -0.55
N ASP A 59 6.48 -12.45 -0.86
CA ASP A 59 5.92 -12.20 -2.19
C ASP A 59 5.88 -10.69 -2.49
N MET A 60 5.61 -9.88 -1.47
CA MET A 60 5.61 -8.42 -1.54
C MET A 60 7.02 -7.87 -1.73
N ILE A 61 8.01 -8.43 -1.03
CA ILE A 61 9.43 -8.14 -1.24
C ILE A 61 9.83 -8.41 -2.69
N GLY A 62 9.52 -9.60 -3.22
CA GLY A 62 9.84 -9.94 -4.61
C GLY A 62 9.10 -9.05 -5.63
N LEU A 63 7.88 -8.60 -5.31
CA LEU A 63 7.17 -7.62 -6.13
C LEU A 63 7.90 -6.27 -6.11
N LEU A 64 8.34 -5.78 -4.95
CA LEU A 64 9.06 -4.51 -4.80
C LEU A 64 10.42 -4.52 -5.52
N ASP A 65 11.10 -5.66 -5.61
CA ASP A 65 12.35 -5.80 -6.38
C ASP A 65 12.13 -5.54 -7.88
N LEU A 66 10.96 -5.90 -8.41
CA LEU A 66 10.63 -5.80 -9.83
C LEU A 66 9.87 -4.50 -10.18
N LEU A 67 9.18 -3.92 -9.20
CA LEU A 67 8.23 -2.83 -9.42
C LEU A 67 8.87 -1.59 -10.05
N PRO A 68 10.04 -1.07 -9.61
CA PRO A 68 10.66 0.09 -10.23
C PRO A 68 10.92 -0.10 -11.73
N ALA A 69 11.45 -1.27 -12.13
CA ALA A 69 11.71 -1.58 -13.53
C ALA A 69 10.42 -1.79 -14.35
N LEU A 70 9.38 -2.36 -13.74
CA LEU A 70 8.07 -2.51 -14.38
C LEU A 70 7.40 -1.15 -14.62
N VAL A 71 7.46 -0.26 -13.62
CA VAL A 71 6.88 1.08 -13.66
C VAL A 71 7.65 1.98 -14.61
N TYR A 72 8.99 1.94 -14.59
CA TYR A 72 9.85 2.69 -15.51
C TYR A 72 9.55 2.36 -16.99
N ARG A 73 9.31 1.07 -17.31
CA ARG A 73 8.95 0.64 -18.67
C ARG A 73 7.63 1.24 -19.18
N THR A 74 6.79 1.76 -18.30
CA THR A 74 5.57 2.48 -18.71
C THR A 74 5.85 3.94 -19.07
N GLY A 75 7.05 4.47 -18.82
CA GLY A 75 7.41 5.88 -19.00
C GLY A 75 7.38 6.69 -17.70
N ALA A 76 7.29 6.04 -16.54
CA ALA A 76 7.38 6.74 -15.26
C ALA A 76 8.82 7.16 -14.96
N THR A 77 8.99 8.36 -14.39
CA THR A 77 10.29 8.95 -14.04
C THR A 77 10.69 8.71 -12.59
N SER A 78 9.70 8.51 -11.73
CA SER A 78 9.89 8.21 -10.31
C SER A 78 8.74 7.34 -9.79
N LEU A 79 8.99 6.66 -8.67
CA LEU A 79 8.01 5.87 -7.95
C LEU A 79 7.95 6.37 -6.51
N SER A 80 6.76 6.72 -6.04
CA SER A 80 6.52 7.17 -4.68
C SER A 80 5.37 6.37 -4.07
N MET A 81 5.34 6.30 -2.75
CA MET A 81 4.23 5.73 -2.02
C MET A 81 4.05 6.49 -0.72
N ARG A 82 2.81 6.53 -0.27
CA ARG A 82 2.52 6.83 1.14
C ARG A 82 2.35 5.51 1.84
N TYR A 83 2.94 5.41 3.02
CA TYR A 83 2.93 4.17 3.77
C TYR A 83 2.72 4.46 5.24
N LEU A 84 1.73 3.79 5.79
CA LEU A 84 1.49 3.72 7.22
C LEU A 84 1.33 2.25 7.58
N GLY A 85 2.43 1.57 7.91
CA GLY A 85 2.35 0.15 8.19
C GLY A 85 3.50 -0.37 9.03
N ALA A 86 3.59 -1.71 9.11
CA ALA A 86 4.65 -2.40 9.81
C ALA A 86 6.07 -1.91 9.45
N GLY A 87 6.91 -1.71 10.46
CA GLY A 87 8.29 -1.19 10.29
C GLY A 87 9.14 -1.99 9.31
N TRP A 88 8.92 -3.31 9.20
CA TRP A 88 9.68 -4.15 8.27
C TRP A 88 9.57 -3.72 6.80
N LEU A 89 8.46 -3.08 6.40
CA LEU A 89 8.34 -2.61 5.02
C LEU A 89 9.18 -1.38 4.77
N LYS A 90 9.28 -0.48 5.76
CA LYS A 90 10.18 0.67 5.68
C LYS A 90 11.62 0.19 5.48
N ASP A 91 12.06 -0.78 6.29
CA ASP A 91 13.40 -1.36 6.15
C ASP A 91 13.59 -1.96 4.75
N ALA A 92 12.61 -2.75 4.29
CA ALA A 92 12.65 -3.35 2.96
C ALA A 92 12.69 -2.31 1.82
N LEU A 93 12.00 -1.17 1.96
CA LEU A 93 12.03 -0.08 0.99
C LEU A 93 13.41 0.61 0.97
N VAL A 94 13.97 0.89 2.15
CA VAL A 94 15.30 1.51 2.28
C VAL A 94 16.39 0.61 1.69
N GLU A 95 16.35 -0.70 1.95
CA GLU A 95 17.26 -1.68 1.33
C GLU A 95 17.20 -1.67 -0.21
N ARG A 96 16.08 -1.24 -0.78
CA ARG A 96 15.84 -1.14 -2.24
C ARG A 96 16.12 0.25 -2.80
N GLY A 97 16.69 1.15 -2.00
CA GLY A 97 17.07 2.50 -2.41
C GLY A 97 15.94 3.52 -2.39
N PHE A 98 14.80 3.21 -1.78
CA PHE A 98 13.80 4.23 -1.48
C PHE A 98 14.31 5.12 -0.33
N SER A 99 14.06 6.42 -0.44
CA SER A 99 14.34 7.38 0.62
C SER A 99 13.03 7.95 1.19
N GLU A 100 13.06 8.30 2.47
CA GLU A 100 11.98 9.08 3.06
C GLU A 100 11.98 10.48 2.44
N ARG A 101 10.80 10.92 2.03
CA ARG A 101 10.58 12.30 1.61
C ARG A 101 10.08 13.08 2.82
N GLU A 102 10.79 14.15 3.18
CA GLU A 102 10.29 15.10 4.19
C GLU A 102 8.90 15.60 3.75
N SER A 103 7.90 15.33 4.57
CA SER A 103 6.50 15.67 4.31
C SER A 103 5.91 16.28 5.58
N THR A 104 5.27 17.44 5.44
CA THR A 104 4.62 18.17 6.55
C THR A 104 3.19 17.72 6.82
N ARG A 105 2.70 16.70 6.12
CA ARG A 105 1.33 16.20 6.27
C ARG A 105 1.22 15.35 7.54
N MET A 106 0.72 15.96 8.60
CA MET A 106 0.37 15.28 9.86
C MET A 106 -0.90 14.45 9.66
N ILE A 107 -0.85 13.15 9.96
CA ILE A 107 -2.03 12.29 10.03
C ILE A 107 -2.48 12.27 11.50
N ALA A 108 -3.68 12.81 11.79
CA ALA A 108 -4.29 12.76 13.11
C ALA A 108 -5.31 11.61 13.16
N VAL A 109 -5.05 10.59 13.97
CA VAL A 109 -5.99 9.48 14.19
C VAL A 109 -6.74 9.72 15.49
N GLY A 110 -8.03 10.04 15.40
CA GLY A 110 -8.91 10.19 16.56
C GLY A 110 -9.66 8.89 16.87
N VAL A 111 -9.55 8.40 18.11
CA VAL A 111 -10.48 7.38 18.62
C VAL A 111 -11.64 8.13 19.29
N ALA A 112 -12.87 7.92 18.83
CA ALA A 112 -14.03 8.52 19.46
C ALA A 112 -14.13 8.04 20.93
N GLU A 113 -13.92 8.95 21.88
CA GLU A 113 -14.14 8.68 23.30
C GLU A 113 -15.63 8.41 23.53
N GLY A 114 -16.01 7.14 23.68
CA GLY A 114 -17.39 6.75 24.00
C GLY A 114 -17.90 5.51 23.27
N ALA A 115 -17.28 5.12 22.16
CA ALA A 115 -17.47 3.76 21.66
C ALA A 115 -16.74 2.83 22.62
N GLY A 116 -17.40 1.80 23.16
CA GLY A 116 -16.81 0.77 24.04
C GLY A 116 -15.77 -0.08 23.32
N ALA A 117 -14.72 0.57 22.81
CA ALA A 117 -13.57 -0.04 22.21
C ALA A 117 -12.82 -0.77 23.33
N ASP A 118 -12.87 -2.09 23.25
CA ASP A 118 -12.09 -3.01 24.06
C ASP A 118 -10.65 -2.50 24.22
N ASP A 119 -10.01 -2.73 25.37
CA ASP A 119 -8.66 -2.22 25.69
C ASP A 119 -7.63 -2.62 24.60
N LEU A 120 -7.90 -3.75 23.94
CA LEU A 120 -7.18 -4.23 22.76
C LEU A 120 -7.28 -3.31 21.53
N VAL A 121 -8.45 -2.75 21.24
CA VAL A 121 -8.67 -1.82 20.12
C VAL A 121 -7.99 -0.49 20.43
N ARG A 122 -8.10 -0.01 21.68
CA ARG A 122 -7.41 1.20 22.12
C ARG A 122 -5.89 1.06 22.02
N LYS A 123 -5.32 -0.07 22.46
CA LYS A 123 -3.88 -0.37 22.29
C LYS A 123 -3.48 -0.52 20.83
N ALA A 124 -4.28 -1.19 20.01
CA ALA A 124 -3.99 -1.32 18.58
C ALA A 124 -3.98 0.02 17.84
N VAL A 125 -4.79 0.99 18.27
CA VAL A 125 -4.75 2.37 17.75
C VAL A 125 -3.65 3.21 18.40
N LEU A 126 -3.18 2.93 19.61
CA LEU A 126 -2.09 3.72 20.22
C LEU A 126 -0.69 3.20 19.90
N GLU A 127 -0.56 2.04 19.27
CA GLU A 127 0.71 1.40 18.89
C GLU A 127 0.94 1.53 17.37
N PRO A 128 1.70 2.53 16.88
CA PRO A 128 1.90 2.77 15.44
C PRO A 128 2.46 1.57 14.68
N GLU A 129 3.23 0.73 15.37
CA GLU A 129 3.78 -0.54 14.88
C GLU A 129 2.71 -1.50 14.33
N ARG A 130 1.47 -1.37 14.83
CA ARG A 130 0.32 -2.25 14.55
C ARG A 130 -0.66 -1.63 13.57
N TRP A 131 -0.43 -0.39 13.18
CA TRP A 131 -1.22 0.26 12.15
C TRP A 131 -0.85 -0.36 10.81
N HIS A 132 -1.86 -0.63 9.98
CA HIS A 132 -1.70 -1.13 8.61
C HIS A 132 -2.69 -0.36 7.73
N LEU A 133 -2.35 0.86 7.38
CA LEU A 133 -3.13 1.81 6.59
C LEU A 133 -2.43 2.07 5.25
N THR A 134 -3.12 1.75 4.15
CA THR A 134 -2.79 2.26 2.81
C THR A 134 -3.87 3.26 2.43
N ASP A 135 -3.52 4.55 2.30
CA ASP A 135 -4.32 5.70 1.80
C ASP A 135 -5.84 5.68 2.11
N PHE A 136 -6.27 5.09 3.23
CA PHE A 136 -7.68 4.71 3.45
C PHE A 136 -8.54 5.87 3.99
N ASP A 137 -7.95 6.98 4.41
CA ASP A 137 -8.66 7.99 5.21
C ASP A 137 -8.50 9.45 4.73
N GLU A 138 -7.95 9.72 3.53
CA GLU A 138 -7.97 11.08 2.93
C GLU A 138 -9.12 11.23 1.92
N ASP A 139 -10.37 11.04 2.35
CA ASP A 139 -11.55 11.52 1.64
C ASP A 139 -12.21 12.66 2.45
N VAL A 140 -11.70 13.88 2.26
CA VAL A 140 -12.46 15.15 2.37
C VAL A 140 -12.01 16.10 1.27
#